data_AF-A0A534M470-F1
#
_entry.id   AF-A0A534M470-F1
#
_cell.length_a   1.000
_cell.length_b   1.000
_cell.length_c   1.000
_cell.angle_alpha   90.00
_cell.angle_beta   90.00
_cell.angle_gamma   90.00
#
_symmetry.space_group_name_H-M   'P 1'
#
loop_
_entity.id
_entity.type
_entity.pdbx_description
1 polymer ?
#
loop_
_entity_poly.entity_id
_entity_poly.type
_entity_poly.pdbx_seq_one_letter_code
_entity_poly.pdbx_strand_id
1 'polypeptide(L)'
;MRRAFRKSLSATPLVLEIVPPSRRASEKAIAALVDRVRDSVRTLGNLDGLNLPQVLDENHQGQPFLRNLDPRDFAERLGDDLGVDPIVNNV
;
A
#
# COMPACT_ATOMS: atom_id res chain seq x y z
N MET A 1 -4.83 1.00 -18.53
CA MET A 1 -4.14 2.31 -18.41
C MET A 1 -4.49 2.86 -17.04
N ARG A 2 -3.50 3.12 -16.19
CA ARG A 2 -3.66 3.53 -14.80
C ARG A 2 -4.38 4.89 -14.73
N ARG A 3 -5.51 4.97 -13.99
CA ARG A 3 -6.24 6.23 -13.80
C ARG A 3 -5.54 7.04 -12.71
N ALA A 4 -5.04 8.23 -13.06
CA ALA A 4 -4.38 9.09 -12.09
C ALA A 4 -5.34 9.52 -10.96
N PHE A 5 -5.00 9.22 -9.71
CA PHE A 5 -5.81 9.50 -8.50
C PHE A 5 -6.16 10.98 -8.37
N ARG A 6 -5.24 11.86 -8.78
CA ARG A 6 -5.46 13.32 -8.77
C ARG A 6 -6.74 13.73 -9.50
N LYS A 7 -7.16 12.99 -10.53
CA LYS A 7 -8.40 13.28 -11.27
C LYS A 7 -9.66 12.93 -10.47
N SER A 8 -9.57 12.03 -9.49
CA SER A 8 -10.70 11.62 -8.65
C SER A 8 -10.94 12.59 -7.47
N LEU A 9 -9.98 13.49 -7.19
CA LEU A 9 -10.10 14.51 -6.14
C LEU A 9 -11.16 15.59 -6.42
N SER A 10 -11.68 15.70 -7.65
CA SER A 10 -12.80 16.60 -7.96
C SER A 10 -14.17 16.07 -7.51
N ALA A 11 -14.20 14.86 -6.93
CA ALA A 11 -15.40 14.20 -6.41
C ALA A 11 -15.10 13.56 -5.04
N THR A 12 -15.79 12.47 -4.68
CA THR A 12 -15.53 11.67 -3.48
C THR A 12 -14.83 10.38 -3.86
N PRO A 13 -13.48 10.30 -3.80
CA PRO A 13 -12.75 9.11 -4.23
C PRO A 13 -12.90 7.94 -3.25
N LEU A 14 -12.97 6.73 -3.77
CA LEU A 14 -12.92 5.50 -2.96
C LEU A 14 -11.48 4.98 -2.89
N VAL A 15 -10.94 4.89 -1.68
CA VAL A 15 -9.56 4.46 -1.44
C VAL A 15 -9.55 3.23 -0.53
N LEU A 16 -8.77 2.22 -0.90
CA LEU A 16 -8.51 1.07 -0.05
C LEU A 16 -7.19 1.31 0.72
N GLU A 17 -7.21 1.20 2.04
CA GLU A 17 -5.99 1.27 2.84
C GLU A 17 -5.42 -0.12 3.12
N ILE A 18 -4.14 -0.31 2.82
CA ILE A 18 -3.39 -1.53 3.11
C ILE A 18 -2.12 -1.17 3.86
N VAL A 19 -2.06 -1.57 5.13
CA VAL A 19 -0.84 -1.46 5.92
C VAL A 19 0.19 -2.45 5.36
N PRO A 20 1.41 -2.01 4.99
CA PRO A 20 2.48 -2.90 4.57
C PRO A 20 2.73 -4.00 5.63
N PRO A 21 3.17 -5.21 5.26
CA PRO A 21 3.38 -6.27 6.24
C PRO A 21 4.55 -5.95 7.18
N SER A 22 4.63 -6.66 8.30
CA SER A 22 5.78 -6.58 9.22
C SER A 22 7.10 -6.84 8.48
N ARG A 23 8.19 -6.16 8.85
CA ARG A 23 9.54 -6.45 8.33
C ARG A 23 10.03 -7.86 8.63
N ARG A 24 9.41 -8.52 9.60
CA ARG A 24 9.72 -9.91 9.99
C ARG A 24 8.85 -10.94 9.27
N ALA A 25 7.94 -10.51 8.39
CA ALA A 25 7.13 -11.43 7.60
C ALA A 25 8.03 -12.22 6.65
N SER A 26 7.71 -13.49 6.43
CA SER A 26 8.42 -14.30 5.42
C SER A 26 8.05 -13.86 4.01
N GLU A 27 8.94 -14.08 3.03
CA GLU A 27 8.64 -13.79 1.61
C GLU A 27 7.36 -14.48 1.15
N LYS A 28 7.07 -15.70 1.63
CA LYS A 28 5.80 -16.39 1.34
C LYS A 28 4.58 -15.61 1.84
N ALA A 29 4.66 -15.04 3.04
CA ALA A 29 3.57 -14.25 3.60
C ALA A 29 3.40 -12.91 2.88
N ILE A 30 4.51 -12.30 2.45
CA ILE A 30 4.51 -11.07 1.66
C ILE A 30 3.87 -11.33 0.29
N ALA A 31 4.30 -12.38 -0.42
CA ALA A 31 3.72 -12.77 -1.71
C ALA A 31 2.21 -13.05 -1.60
N ALA A 32 1.79 -13.81 -0.59
CA ALA A 32 0.36 -14.08 -0.35
C ALA A 32 -0.46 -12.83 0.00
N LEU A 33 0.16 -11.79 0.57
CA LEU A 33 -0.51 -10.50 0.76
C LEU A 33 -0.59 -9.72 -0.55
N VAL A 34 0.49 -9.68 -1.34
CA VAL A 34 0.51 -9.04 -2.67
C VAL A 34 -0.59 -9.62 -3.55
N ASP A 35 -0.70 -10.95 -3.63
CA ASP A 35 -1.74 -11.63 -4.42
C ASP A 35 -3.15 -11.23 -3.96
N ARG A 36 -3.40 -11.23 -2.64
CA ARG A 36 -4.69 -10.81 -2.07
C ARG A 36 -5.04 -9.36 -2.37
N VAL A 37 -4.05 -8.45 -2.31
CA VAL A 37 -4.27 -7.03 -2.63
C VAL A 37 -4.61 -6.87 -4.11
N ARG A 38 -3.86 -7.52 -5.00
CA ARG A 38 -4.11 -7.49 -6.46
C ARG A 38 -5.49 -8.06 -6.79
N ASP A 39 -5.86 -9.18 -6.17
CA ASP A 39 -7.19 -9.77 -6.32
C ASP A 39 -8.31 -8.84 -5.82
N SER A 40 -8.10 -8.17 -4.69
CA SER A 40 -9.07 -7.21 -4.13
C SER A 40 -9.26 -6.00 -5.05
N VAL A 41 -8.17 -5.43 -5.56
CA VAL A 41 -8.21 -4.32 -6.52
C VAL A 41 -8.99 -4.71 -7.78
N ARG A 42 -8.70 -5.89 -8.34
CA ARG A 42 -9.40 -6.42 -9.51
C ARG A 42 -10.89 -6.66 -9.25
N THR A 43 -11.23 -7.20 -8.08
CA THR A 43 -12.61 -7.59 -7.75
C THR A 43 -13.48 -6.38 -7.44
N LEU A 44 -12.95 -5.37 -6.75
CA LEU A 44 -13.69 -4.16 -6.40
C LEU A 44 -13.94 -3.30 -7.65
N GLY A 45 -12.94 -3.14 -8.52
CA GLY A 45 -13.07 -2.51 -9.85
C GLY A 45 -13.42 -1.00 -9.86
N ASN A 46 -13.82 -0.43 -8.72
CA ASN A 46 -14.24 0.96 -8.57
C ASN A 46 -13.34 1.76 -7.59
N LEU A 47 -12.17 1.23 -7.24
CA LEU A 47 -11.18 1.95 -6.43
C LEU A 47 -10.52 3.05 -7.25
N ASP A 48 -10.41 4.24 -6.66
CA ASP A 48 -9.67 5.36 -7.24
C ASP A 48 -8.19 5.32 -6.83
N GLY A 49 -7.86 4.71 -5.71
CA GLY A 49 -6.49 4.59 -5.22
C GLY A 49 -6.30 3.53 -4.13
N LEU A 50 -5.03 3.25 -3.83
CA LEU A 50 -4.59 2.35 -2.78
C LEU A 50 -3.69 3.11 -1.79
N ASN A 51 -4.16 3.36 -0.57
CA ASN A 51 -3.38 4.02 0.47
C ASN A 51 -2.41 3.05 1.14
N LEU A 52 -1.12 3.39 1.16
CA LEU A 52 -0.05 2.63 1.78
C LEU A 52 0.57 3.48 2.90
N PRO A 53 0.06 3.38 4.15
CA PRO A 53 0.58 4.15 5.26
C PRO A 53 1.97 3.67 5.67
N GLN A 54 2.84 4.62 6.02
CA GLN A 54 4.05 4.33 6.76
C GLN A 54 3.70 4.17 8.24
N VAL A 55 4.13 3.08 8.86
CA VAL A 55 3.92 2.81 10.29
C VAL A 55 5.22 3.00 11.04
N LEU A 56 5.31 4.09 11.79
CA LEU A 56 6.41 4.40 12.70
C LEU A 56 6.03 4.01 14.13
N ASP A 57 6.90 3.26 14.77
CA ASP A 57 6.90 2.96 16.19
C ASP A 57 8.13 3.60 16.85
N GLU A 58 8.19 3.56 18.18
CA GLU A 58 9.37 3.94 18.96
C GLU A 58 10.22 2.69 19.29
N ASN A 59 11.53 2.75 19.09
CA ASN A 59 12.44 1.67 19.49
C ASN A 59 12.83 1.77 20.99
N HIS A 60 13.64 0.82 21.47
CA HIS A 60 14.14 0.80 22.85
C HIS A 60 15.01 2.01 23.25
N GLN A 61 15.41 2.85 22.30
CA GLN A 61 16.20 4.06 22.50
C GLN A 61 15.37 5.34 22.36
N GLY A 62 14.04 5.24 22.21
CA GLY A 62 13.19 6.41 22.01
C GLY A 62 13.20 6.97 20.59
N GLN A 63 13.75 6.24 19.61
CA GLN A 63 13.90 6.73 18.24
C GLN A 63 12.85 6.13 17.29
N PRO A 64 12.43 6.86 16.24
CA PRO A 64 11.54 6.35 15.22
C PRO A 64 12.05 5.05 14.58
N PHE A 65 11.18 4.07 14.47
CA PHE A 65 11.48 2.76 13.92
C PHE A 65 10.33 2.25 13.07
N LEU A 66 10.63 1.92 11.83
CA LEU A 66 9.69 1.27 10.94
C LEU A 66 9.56 -0.21 11.32
N ARG A 67 8.41 -0.57 11.89
CA ARG A 67 8.07 -1.96 12.24
C ARG A 67 7.62 -2.77 11.03
N ASN A 68 7.08 -2.09 10.02
CA ASN A 68 6.55 -2.66 8.79
C ASN A 68 7.49 -2.37 7.63
N LEU A 69 7.33 -3.08 6.52
CA LEU A 69 8.04 -2.79 5.28
C LEU A 69 7.81 -1.32 4.89
N ASP A 70 8.80 -0.73 4.24
CA ASP A 70 8.64 0.60 3.68
C ASP A 70 7.48 0.57 2.67
N PRO A 71 6.53 1.52 2.71
CA PRO A 71 5.40 1.52 1.78
C PRO A 71 5.85 1.69 0.32
N ARG A 72 7.03 2.27 0.04
CA ARG A 72 7.61 2.33 -1.32
C ARG A 72 8.04 0.94 -1.78
N ASP A 73 8.79 0.21 -0.94
CA ASP A 73 9.20 -1.16 -1.25
C ASP A 73 7.98 -2.06 -1.47
N PHE A 74 6.94 -1.91 -0.63
CA PHE A 74 5.71 -2.67 -0.80
C PHE A 74 4.95 -2.29 -2.08
N ALA A 75 4.93 -1.01 -2.46
CA ALA A 75 4.35 -0.57 -3.74
C ALA A 75 5.07 -1.18 -4.95
N GLU A 76 6.40 -1.26 -4.92
CA GLU A 76 7.18 -1.93 -5.98
C GLU A 76 6.81 -3.40 -6.10
N ARG A 77 6.60 -4.09 -4.97
CA ARG A 77 6.16 -5.50 -4.95
C ARG A 77 4.74 -5.68 -5.50
N LEU A 78 3.87 -4.67 -5.38
CA LEU A 78 2.52 -4.71 -5.95
C LEU A 78 2.52 -4.58 -7.48
N GLY A 79 3.58 -4.07 -8.08
CA GLY A 79 3.78 -4.00 -9.53
C GLY A 79 3.09 -2.81 -10.22
N ASP A 80 3.68 -2.35 -11.33
CA ASP A 80 3.21 -1.18 -12.09
C ASP A 80 1.87 -1.40 -12.82
N ASP A 81 1.47 -2.66 -12.99
CA ASP A 81 0.26 -3.09 -13.68
C ASP A 81 -0.96 -3.23 -12.74
N LEU A 82 -0.85 -2.84 -11.47
CA LEU A 82 -1.91 -2.92 -10.45
C LEU A 82 -3.23 -2.25 -10.87
N GLY A 83 -3.18 -1.28 -11.80
CA GLY A 83 -4.37 -0.64 -12.38
C GLY A 83 -4.94 0.53 -11.57
N VAL A 84 -4.54 0.67 -10.30
CA VAL A 84 -4.86 1.82 -9.42
C VAL A 84 -3.58 2.50 -8.93
N ASP A 85 -3.69 3.79 -8.60
CA ASP A 85 -2.57 4.57 -8.06
C ASP A 85 -2.29 4.22 -6.58
N PRO A 86 -1.06 3.80 -6.22
CA PRO A 86 -0.64 3.78 -4.83
C PRO A 86 -0.42 5.21 -4.32
N ILE A 87 -0.97 5.50 -3.14
CA ILE A 87 -0.73 6.70 -2.36
C ILE A 87 0.24 6.29 -1.25
N VAL A 88 1.51 6.65 -1.42
CA VAL A 88 2.57 6.28 -0.48
C VAL A 88 2.74 7.42 0.52
N ASN A 89 2.35 7.17 1.77
CA ASN A 89 2.48 8.17 2.82
C ASN A 89 3.91 8.19 3.37
N ASN A 90 4.33 9.38 3.79
CA ASN A 90 5.55 9.61 4.53
C ASN A 90 5.16 10.34 5.82
N VAL A 91 5.53 9.78 6.96
CA VAL A 91 5.15 10.26 8.29
C VAL A 91 6.40 10.72 9.04
#